data_AF-A0A2D4MT70-F1
#
_entry.id   AF-A0A2D4MT70-F1
#
_cell.length_a   1.000
_cell.length_b   1.000
_cell.length_c   1.000
_cell.angle_alpha   90.00
_cell.angle_beta   90.00
_cell.angle_gamma   90.00
#
_symmetry.space_group_name_H-M   'P 1'
#
loop_
_entity.id
_entity.type
_entity.pdbx_description
1 polymer ?
#
loop_
_entity_poly.entity_id
_entity_poly.type
_entity_poly.pdbx_seq_one_letter_code
_entity_poly.pdbx_strand_id
1 'polypeptide(L)'
;SDIDLVVFGKWDSAPLQQLEQALRKHNVAEPHSIKVLDKATVPIIKLTDQATEVKVDISFNVETGVKAARLIKDYMKKYSLLPYLILVLKQFLLQRDLNEVFTGGISSYSLILMAISFLQLHPRIDARRFDENLGMLLIEFFELYGRNFNYLKTGIRIKNG
;
A
#
# COMPACT_ATOMS: atom_id res chain seq x y z
N SER A 1 1.05 -9.70 4.95
CA SER A 1 1.22 -8.71 3.87
C SER A 1 2.28 -9.21 2.93
N ASP A 2 2.10 -9.01 1.64
CA ASP A 2 3.05 -9.42 0.61
C ASP A 2 4.21 -8.40 0.57
N ILE A 3 5.36 -8.78 0.01
CA ILE A 3 6.49 -7.88 -0.27
C ILE A 3 6.49 -7.53 -1.75
N ASP A 4 6.38 -6.25 -2.06
CA ASP A 4 6.53 -5.74 -3.43
C ASP A 4 8.01 -5.46 -3.74
N LEU A 5 8.52 -6.06 -4.82
CA LEU A 5 9.84 -5.81 -5.38
C LEU A 5 9.72 -5.15 -6.75
N VAL A 6 10.61 -4.20 -7.01
CA VAL A 6 10.75 -3.56 -8.33
C VAL A 6 12.17 -3.77 -8.83
N VAL A 7 12.30 -4.43 -9.99
CA VAL A 7 13.59 -4.65 -10.65
C VAL A 7 13.75 -3.62 -11.77
N PHE A 8 14.87 -2.90 -11.77
CA PHE A 8 15.20 -1.90 -12.77
C PHE A 8 16.28 -2.40 -13.72
N GLY A 9 16.10 -2.13 -15.00
CA GLY A 9 17.07 -2.51 -16.03
C GLY A 9 16.61 -2.16 -17.44
N LYS A 10 17.51 -2.41 -18.39
CA LYS A 10 17.33 -2.09 -19.80
C LYS A 10 16.73 -3.30 -20.52
N TRP A 11 15.42 -3.29 -20.68
CA TRP A 11 14.69 -4.29 -21.44
C TRP A 11 13.65 -3.61 -22.31
N ASP A 12 13.47 -4.11 -23.53
CA ASP A 12 12.38 -3.64 -24.41
C ASP A 12 11.00 -4.05 -23.86
N SER A 13 10.94 -5.17 -23.13
CA SER A 13 9.77 -5.68 -22.42
C SER A 13 10.17 -6.38 -21.12
N ALA A 14 9.28 -6.41 -20.12
CA ALA A 14 9.53 -7.08 -18.85
C ALA A 14 9.95 -8.56 -19.04
N PRO A 15 11.13 -9.00 -18.56
CA PRO A 15 11.66 -10.35 -18.81
C PRO A 15 11.04 -11.39 -17.84
N LEU A 16 9.71 -11.48 -17.82
CA LEU A 16 8.97 -12.29 -16.85
C LEU A 16 9.32 -13.78 -16.95
N GLN A 17 9.38 -14.31 -18.17
CA GLN A 17 9.67 -15.72 -18.42
C GLN A 17 11.11 -16.09 -18.04
N GLN A 18 12.07 -15.22 -18.34
CA GLN A 18 13.46 -15.43 -17.94
C GLN A 18 13.61 -15.42 -16.42
N LEU A 19 12.91 -14.51 -15.73
CA LEU A 19 12.93 -14.46 -14.28
C LEU A 19 12.26 -15.70 -13.66
N GLU A 20 11.12 -16.15 -14.19
CA GLU A 20 10.47 -17.39 -13.74
C GLU A 20 11.44 -18.59 -13.82
N GLN A 21 12.11 -18.76 -14.97
CA GLN A 21 13.06 -19.86 -15.16
C GLN A 21 14.24 -19.77 -14.18
N ALA A 22 14.77 -18.56 -13.95
CA ALA A 22 15.85 -18.35 -12.99
C ALA A 22 15.41 -18.67 -11.56
N LEU A 23 14.24 -18.20 -11.13
CA LEU A 23 13.68 -18.47 -9.80
C LEU A 23 13.49 -19.98 -9.56
N ARG A 24 13.01 -20.71 -10.57
CA ARG A 24 12.87 -22.18 -10.52
C ARG A 24 14.23 -22.87 -10.44
N LYS A 25 15.17 -22.49 -11.31
CA LYS A 25 16.51 -23.08 -11.37
C LYS A 25 17.27 -22.94 -10.05
N HIS A 26 17.08 -21.82 -9.36
CA HIS A 26 17.77 -21.51 -8.11
C HIS A 26 17.00 -21.91 -6.85
N ASN A 27 15.84 -22.57 -6.96
CA ASN A 27 14.99 -22.96 -5.82
C ASN A 27 14.72 -21.79 -4.86
N VAL A 28 14.36 -20.63 -5.43
CA VAL A 28 14.04 -19.43 -4.62
C VAL A 28 12.61 -19.51 -4.08
N ALA A 29 11.71 -20.07 -4.87
CA ALA A 29 10.28 -20.10 -4.57
C ALA A 29 9.82 -21.51 -4.20
N GLU A 30 8.77 -21.59 -3.37
CA GLU A 30 8.08 -22.86 -3.11
C GLU A 30 7.64 -23.53 -4.41
N PRO A 31 7.66 -24.89 -4.48
CA PRO A 31 7.19 -25.63 -5.63
C PRO A 31 5.77 -25.18 -6.05
N HIS A 32 5.61 -24.84 -7.33
CA HIS A 32 4.34 -24.39 -7.93
C HIS A 32 3.76 -23.06 -7.42
N SER A 33 4.48 -22.31 -6.57
CA SER A 33 4.00 -20.99 -6.09
C SER A 33 4.16 -19.87 -7.12
N ILE A 34 5.12 -20.00 -8.05
CA ILE A 34 5.41 -18.97 -9.05
C ILE A 34 4.23 -18.84 -10.03
N LYS A 35 3.68 -17.62 -10.13
CA LYS A 35 2.60 -17.24 -11.04
C LYS A 35 2.99 -15.99 -11.81
N VAL A 36 3.03 -16.11 -13.13
CA VAL A 36 3.22 -14.96 -14.03
C VAL A 36 1.86 -14.37 -14.36
N LEU A 37 1.67 -13.09 -14.06
CA LEU A 37 0.46 -12.32 -14.36
C LEU A 37 0.81 -11.25 -15.40
N ASP A 38 0.75 -11.63 -16.67
CA ASP A 38 1.22 -10.83 -17.81
C ASP A 38 0.13 -9.99 -18.50
N LYS A 39 -1.16 -10.27 -18.21
CA LYS A 39 -2.31 -9.59 -18.83
C LYS A 39 -2.76 -8.31 -18.13
N ALA A 40 -2.23 -8.01 -16.95
CA ALA A 40 -2.58 -6.82 -16.19
C ALA A 40 -1.86 -5.57 -16.75
N THR A 41 -2.38 -4.38 -16.42
CA THR A 41 -1.76 -3.09 -16.79
C THR A 41 -0.29 -3.00 -16.37
N VAL A 42 0.04 -3.60 -15.22
CA VAL A 42 1.41 -3.79 -14.76
C VAL A 42 1.66 -5.30 -14.66
N PRO A 43 2.42 -5.88 -15.59
CA PRO A 43 2.79 -7.29 -15.53
C PRO A 43 3.67 -7.59 -14.31
N ILE A 44 3.35 -8.65 -13.57
CA ILE A 44 4.07 -9.04 -12.36
C ILE A 44 4.31 -10.56 -12.29
N ILE A 45 5.32 -10.97 -11.51
CA ILE A 45 5.50 -12.35 -11.05
C ILE A 45 5.17 -12.40 -9.57
N LYS A 46 4.23 -13.27 -9.19
CA LYS A 46 3.98 -13.60 -7.79
C LYS A 46 4.70 -14.90 -7.43
N LEU A 47 5.24 -14.99 -6.22
CA LEU A 47 5.79 -16.23 -5.67
C LEU A 47 5.64 -16.27 -4.14
N THR A 48 5.85 -17.45 -3.57
CA THR A 48 6.12 -17.59 -2.12
C THR A 48 7.59 -17.95 -1.97
N ASP A 49 8.36 -17.17 -1.23
CA ASP A 49 9.76 -17.45 -0.94
C ASP A 49 9.90 -18.75 -0.14
N GLN A 50 10.79 -19.64 -0.58
CA GLN A 50 10.93 -20.97 0.01
C GLN A 50 11.51 -20.95 1.43
N ALA A 51 12.34 -19.96 1.76
CA ALA A 51 13.04 -19.92 3.05
C ALA A 51 12.22 -19.24 4.14
N THR A 52 11.41 -18.24 3.77
CA THR A 52 10.70 -17.36 4.71
C THR A 52 9.18 -17.50 4.66
N GLU A 53 8.64 -18.23 3.67
CA GLU A 53 7.21 -18.38 3.39
C GLU A 53 6.51 -17.04 3.07
N VAL A 54 7.30 -16.00 2.80
CA VAL A 54 6.78 -14.67 2.49
C VAL A 54 6.33 -14.61 1.04
N LYS A 55 5.13 -14.10 0.82
CA LYS A 55 4.61 -13.82 -0.52
C LYS A 55 5.29 -12.59 -1.10
N VAL A 56 5.74 -12.70 -2.35
CA VAL A 56 6.48 -11.65 -3.05
C VAL A 56 5.84 -11.38 -4.41
N ASP A 57 5.61 -10.10 -4.69
CA ASP A 57 5.18 -9.60 -5.99
C ASP A 57 6.36 -8.86 -6.64
N ILE A 58 6.83 -9.32 -7.80
CA ILE A 58 7.95 -8.72 -8.53
C ILE A 58 7.42 -8.03 -9.79
N SER A 59 7.73 -6.75 -9.91
CA SER A 59 7.43 -5.91 -11.07
C SER A 59 8.70 -5.34 -11.70
N PHE A 60 8.60 -4.88 -12.95
CA PHE A 60 9.75 -4.35 -13.71
C PHE A 60 9.53 -2.90 -14.10
N ASN A 61 10.54 -2.06 -13.87
CA ASN A 61 10.57 -0.66 -14.30
C ASN A 61 9.35 0.19 -13.84
N VAL A 62 8.70 -0.19 -12.75
CA VAL A 62 7.55 0.54 -12.17
C VAL A 62 8.03 1.67 -11.26
N GLU A 63 8.49 2.78 -11.86
CA GLU A 63 8.99 3.93 -11.09
C GLU A 63 7.94 4.57 -10.16
N THR A 64 6.67 4.55 -10.57
CA THR A 64 5.56 5.18 -9.84
C THR A 64 5.36 4.54 -8.47
N GLY A 65 5.49 3.22 -8.37
CA GLY A 65 5.42 2.48 -7.10
C GLY A 65 6.53 2.89 -6.13
N VAL A 66 7.76 3.03 -6.62
CA VAL A 66 8.90 3.49 -5.81
C VAL A 66 8.71 4.94 -5.35
N LYS A 67 8.22 5.82 -6.22
CA LYS A 67 7.90 7.22 -5.85
C LYS A 67 6.81 7.28 -4.79
N ALA A 68 5.75 6.47 -4.91
CA ALA A 68 4.69 6.37 -3.93
C ALA A 68 5.21 5.86 -2.57
N ALA A 69 6.02 4.80 -2.56
CA ALA A 69 6.62 4.27 -1.33
C ALA A 69 7.49 5.30 -0.61
N ARG A 70 8.31 6.06 -1.36
CA ARG A 70 9.10 7.17 -0.79
C ARG A 70 8.21 8.26 -0.19
N LEU A 71 7.18 8.68 -0.92
CA LEU A 71 6.22 9.67 -0.43
C LEU A 71 5.58 9.23 0.89
N ILE A 72 5.09 7.99 0.97
CA ILE A 72 4.50 7.45 2.20
C ILE A 72 5.51 7.42 3.33
N LYS A 73 6.76 7.00 3.05
CA LYS A 73 7.83 6.99 4.06
C LYS A 73 8.10 8.39 4.62
N ASP A 74 8.08 9.41 3.78
CA ASP A 74 8.27 10.79 4.21
C ASP A 74 7.10 11.28 5.08
N TYR A 75 5.86 10.92 4.74
CA TYR A 75 4.71 11.23 5.59
C TYR A 75 4.67 10.44 6.90
N MET A 76 5.13 9.18 6.93
CA MET A 76 5.28 8.41 8.17
C MET A 76 6.31 9.02 9.11
N LYS A 77 7.38 9.63 8.57
CA LYS A 77 8.33 10.41 9.38
C LYS A 77 7.75 11.72 9.86
N LYS A 78 6.97 12.40 9.01
CA LYS A 78 6.34 13.68 9.34
C LYS A 78 5.27 13.53 10.42
N TYR A 79 4.42 12.52 10.30
CA TYR A 79 3.32 12.26 11.22
C TYR A 79 3.61 10.97 11.97
N SER A 80 4.21 11.09 13.15
CA SER A 80 4.65 9.95 13.96
C SER A 80 3.51 9.01 14.37
N LEU A 81 2.28 9.53 14.43
CA LEU A 81 1.07 8.78 14.77
C LEU A 81 0.46 8.01 13.59
N LEU A 82 0.81 8.39 12.36
CA LEU A 82 0.25 7.80 11.14
C LEU A 82 0.44 6.27 11.06
N PRO A 83 1.61 5.67 11.37
CA PRO A 83 1.78 4.22 11.31
C PRO A 83 0.80 3.45 12.19
N TYR A 84 0.53 3.95 13.40
CA TYR A 84 -0.40 3.31 14.35
C TYR A 84 -1.84 3.39 13.87
N LEU A 85 -2.25 4.57 13.38
CA LEU A 85 -3.60 4.76 12.83
C LEU A 85 -3.83 3.85 11.61
N ILE A 86 -2.86 3.78 10.70
CA ILE A 86 -2.94 2.92 9.51
C ILE A 86 -3.02 1.44 9.88
N LEU A 87 -2.29 0.99 10.90
CA LEU A 87 -2.34 -0.41 11.33
C LEU A 87 -3.75 -0.81 11.76
N VAL A 88 -4.40 0.01 12.60
CA VAL A 88 -5.76 -0.23 13.08
C VAL A 88 -6.77 -0.17 11.94
N LEU A 89 -6.67 0.84 11.07
CA LEU A 89 -7.56 0.99 9.92
C LEU A 89 -7.43 -0.17 8.92
N LYS A 90 -6.21 -0.64 8.66
CA LYS A 90 -5.99 -1.82 7.81
C LYS A 90 -6.64 -3.05 8.41
N GLN A 91 -6.47 -3.28 9.71
CA GLN A 91 -7.09 -4.41 10.38
C GLN A 91 -8.63 -4.32 10.37
N PHE A 92 -9.18 -3.13 10.56
CA PHE A 92 -10.62 -2.88 10.50
C PHE A 92 -11.23 -3.27 9.14
N LEU A 93 -10.55 -2.90 8.04
CA LEU A 93 -10.98 -3.25 6.68
C LEU A 93 -10.79 -4.73 6.36
N LEU A 94 -9.67 -5.31 6.80
CA LEU A 94 -9.37 -6.72 6.61
C LEU A 94 -10.43 -7.62 7.26
N GLN A 95 -10.85 -7.30 8.48
CA GLN A 95 -11.90 -8.05 9.19
C GLN A 95 -13.28 -8.01 8.50
N ARG A 96 -13.45 -7.18 7.48
CA ARG A 96 -14.71 -6.97 6.75
C ARG A 96 -14.59 -7.31 5.27
N ASP A 97 -13.45 -7.86 4.85
CA ASP A 97 -13.12 -8.15 3.45
C ASP A 97 -13.20 -6.91 2.53
N LEU A 98 -12.89 -5.72 3.08
CA LEU A 98 -12.93 -4.42 2.38
C LEU A 98 -11.53 -3.90 1.99
N ASN A 99 -10.48 -4.71 2.14
CA ASN A 99 -9.09 -4.34 1.85
C ASN A 99 -8.62 -4.70 0.43
N GLU A 100 -9.48 -5.31 -0.40
CA GLU A 100 -9.17 -5.77 -1.75
C GLU A 100 -9.90 -4.92 -2.80
N VAL A 101 -9.15 -4.28 -3.71
CA VAL A 101 -9.74 -3.41 -4.74
C VAL A 101 -10.56 -4.21 -5.76
N PHE A 102 -10.12 -5.44 -6.04
CA PHE A 102 -10.79 -6.30 -7.02
C PHE A 102 -12.24 -6.61 -6.65
N THR A 103 -12.57 -6.63 -5.35
CA THR A 103 -13.93 -6.85 -4.82
C THR A 103 -14.67 -5.56 -4.49
N GLY A 104 -14.15 -4.39 -4.90
CA GLY A 104 -14.73 -3.08 -4.61
C GLY A 104 -14.32 -2.47 -3.25
N GLY A 105 -13.33 -3.08 -2.57
CA GLY A 105 -12.72 -2.53 -1.37
C GLY A 105 -11.73 -1.40 -1.65
N ILE A 106 -11.06 -0.94 -0.60
CA ILE A 106 -10.10 0.17 -0.67
C ILE A 106 -8.66 -0.34 -0.67
N SER A 107 -7.83 0.22 -1.55
CA SER A 107 -6.40 -0.11 -1.57
C SER A 107 -5.67 0.43 -0.34
N SER A 108 -4.64 -0.28 0.10
CA SER A 108 -3.75 0.18 1.17
C SER A 108 -3.20 1.59 0.88
N TYR A 109 -2.87 1.91 -0.37
CA TYR A 109 -2.38 3.23 -0.74
C TYR A 109 -3.45 4.32 -0.55
N SER A 110 -4.69 4.08 -1.02
CA SER A 110 -5.79 5.04 -0.88
C SER A 110 -6.13 5.30 0.59
N LEU A 111 -6.15 4.25 1.42
CA LEU A 111 -6.36 4.37 2.86
C LEU A 111 -5.30 5.28 3.51
N ILE A 112 -4.03 5.11 3.12
CA ILE A 112 -2.95 5.95 3.63
C ILE A 112 -3.12 7.40 3.20
N LEU A 113 -3.52 7.66 1.95
CA LEU A 113 -3.79 9.01 1.48
C LEU A 113 -4.96 9.67 2.25
N MET A 114 -6.03 8.92 2.54
CA MET A 114 -7.15 9.39 3.36
C MET A 114 -6.68 9.79 4.77
N ALA A 115 -5.87 8.96 5.41
CA ALA A 115 -5.35 9.24 6.74
C ALA A 115 -4.41 10.46 6.73
N ILE A 116 -3.53 10.57 5.74
CA ILE A 116 -2.66 11.75 5.58
C ILE A 116 -3.50 13.02 5.42
N SER A 117 -4.51 13.00 4.54
CA SER A 117 -5.40 14.15 4.32
C SER A 117 -6.16 14.53 5.59
N PHE A 118 -6.62 13.54 6.36
CA PHE A 118 -7.28 13.77 7.64
C PHE A 118 -6.34 14.48 8.63
N LEU A 119 -5.10 14.00 8.78
CA LEU A 119 -4.13 14.64 9.68
C LEU A 119 -3.68 16.02 9.19
N GLN A 120 -3.66 16.27 7.88
CA GLN A 120 -3.31 17.59 7.32
C GLN A 120 -4.37 18.66 7.60
N LEU A 121 -5.65 18.28 7.59
CA LEU A 121 -6.78 19.20 7.76
C LEU A 121 -7.31 19.24 9.19
N HIS A 122 -6.72 18.47 10.10
CA HIS A 122 -7.22 18.37 11.47
C HIS A 122 -7.02 19.71 12.21
N PRO A 123 -8.09 20.37 12.70
CA PRO A 123 -8.02 21.75 13.18
C PRO A 123 -7.31 21.90 14.54
N ARG A 124 -7.23 20.81 15.33
CA ARG A 124 -6.82 20.87 16.75
C ARG A 124 -5.58 20.05 17.09
N ILE A 125 -5.14 19.16 16.20
CA ILE A 125 -4.13 18.15 16.53
C ILE A 125 -2.90 18.45 15.70
N ASP A 126 -1.79 18.70 16.38
CA ASP A 126 -0.50 18.67 15.71
C ASP A 126 -0.02 17.21 15.69
N ALA A 127 -0.42 16.47 14.65
CA ALA A 127 -0.09 15.04 14.48
C ALA A 127 1.43 14.74 14.36
N ARG A 128 2.28 15.76 14.53
CA ARG A 128 3.73 15.65 14.74
C ARG A 128 4.11 15.39 16.20
N ARG A 129 3.20 15.62 17.15
CA ARG A 129 3.40 15.42 18.59
C ARG A 129 2.93 14.02 19.02
N PHE A 130 3.64 13.42 19.98
CA PHE A 130 3.45 12.03 20.40
C PHE A 130 2.39 11.84 21.50
N ASP A 131 1.90 12.92 22.11
CA ASP A 131 0.99 12.94 23.25
C ASP A 131 -0.49 13.01 22.87
N GLU A 132 -0.80 13.02 21.58
CA GLU A 132 -2.17 13.11 21.07
C GLU A 132 -2.93 11.79 21.23
N ASN A 133 -4.25 11.89 21.46
CA ASN A 133 -5.09 10.73 21.71
C ASN A 133 -5.43 9.99 20.40
N LEU A 134 -4.73 8.89 20.12
CA LEU A 134 -4.97 8.03 18.95
C LEU A 134 -6.40 7.48 18.87
N GLY A 135 -7.07 7.26 20.00
CA GLY A 135 -8.46 6.79 20.04
C GLY A 135 -9.44 7.86 19.54
N MET A 136 -9.24 9.12 19.94
CA MET A 136 -9.99 10.26 19.40
C MET A 136 -9.78 10.40 17.90
N LEU A 137 -8.52 10.40 17.45
CA LEU A 137 -8.18 10.49 16.03
C LEU A 137 -8.83 9.40 15.18
N LEU A 138 -8.89 8.17 15.71
CA LEU A 138 -9.54 7.06 15.03
C LEU A 138 -11.06 7.29 14.89
N ILE A 139 -11.72 7.76 15.95
CA ILE A 139 -13.16 8.05 15.94
C ILE A 139 -13.45 9.20 14.97
N GLU A 140 -12.70 10.29 15.03
CA GLU A 140 -12.85 11.45 14.15
C GLU A 140 -12.56 11.12 12.69
N PHE A 141 -11.59 10.24 12.41
CA PHE A 141 -11.36 9.71 11.07
C PHE A 141 -12.60 8.99 10.52
N PHE A 142 -13.20 8.09 11.32
CA PHE A 142 -14.42 7.39 10.93
C PHE A 142 -15.63 8.31 10.83
N GLU A 143 -15.72 9.33 11.67
CA GLU A 143 -16.79 10.33 11.58
C GLU A 143 -16.66 11.14 10.29
N LEU A 144 -15.46 11.63 9.96
CA LEU A 144 -15.22 12.36 8.74
C LEU A 144 -15.58 11.51 7.51
N TYR A 145 -14.93 10.36 7.34
CA TYR A 145 -15.11 9.57 6.12
C TYR A 145 -16.37 8.71 6.12
N GLY A 146 -16.97 8.43 7.27
CA GLY A 146 -18.21 7.66 7.37
C GLY A 146 -19.47 8.51 7.26
N ARG A 147 -19.42 9.80 7.64
CA ARG A 147 -20.63 10.63 7.77
C ARG A 147 -20.54 11.99 7.08
N ASN A 148 -19.39 12.66 7.16
CA ASN A 148 -19.29 14.09 6.82
C ASN A 148 -18.62 14.36 5.46
N PHE A 149 -17.81 13.43 4.96
CA PHE A 149 -17.06 13.61 3.72
C PHE A 149 -18.01 13.49 2.51
N ASN A 150 -18.05 14.53 1.68
CA ASN A 150 -18.88 14.54 0.48
C ASN A 150 -18.17 13.85 -0.69
N TYR A 151 -18.37 12.54 -0.81
CA TYR A 151 -17.78 11.73 -1.88
C TYR A 151 -18.19 12.12 -3.31
N LEU A 152 -19.31 12.85 -3.49
CA LEU A 152 -19.79 13.26 -4.82
C LEU A 152 -19.16 14.57 -5.31
N LYS A 153 -18.75 15.44 -4.39
CA LYS A 153 -18.28 16.80 -4.71
C LYS A 153 -16.84 17.07 -4.31
N THR A 154 -16.20 16.18 -3.55
CA THR A 154 -14.89 16.41 -2.96
C THR A 154 -13.90 15.32 -3.34
N GLY A 155 -12.72 15.73 -3.83
CA GLY A 155 -11.58 14.86 -4.04
C GLY A 155 -10.54 15.02 -2.93
N ILE A 156 -9.74 13.97 -2.69
CA ILE A 156 -8.65 14.00 -1.71
C ILE A 156 -7.36 14.42 -2.39
N ARG A 157 -6.72 15.46 -1.88
CA ARG A 157 -5.40 15.95 -2.31
C ARG A 157 -4.51 16.10 -1.09
N ILE A 158 -3.33 15.50 -1.13
CA ILE A 158 -2.34 15.60 -0.04
C ILE A 158 -1.20 16.58 -0.34
N LYS A 159 -1.08 17.05 -1.58
CA LYS A 159 -0.05 18.03 -1.98
C LYS A 159 -0.48 19.44 -1.57
N ASN A 160 0.27 20.03 -0.64
CA ASN A 160 0.13 21.39 -0.09
C ASN A 160 -0.98 21.58 0.95
N GLY A 161 -1.47 20.49 1.55
CA GLY A 161 -2.63 20.56 2.45
C GLY A 161 -3.86 21.06 1.71
#